data_AF-A0A0N0X974-F1
#
_entry.id   AF-A0A0N0X974-F1
#
_cell.length_a   1.000
_cell.length_b   1.000
_cell.length_c   1.000
_cell.angle_alpha   90.00
_cell.angle_beta   90.00
_cell.angle_gamma   90.00
#
_symmetry.space_group_name_H-M   'P 1'
#
loop_
_entity.id
_entity.type
_entity.pdbx_description
1 polymer ?
#
loop_
_entity_poly.entity_id
_entity_poly.type
_entity_poly.pdbx_seq_one_letter_code
_entity_poly.pdbx_strand_id
1 'polypeptide(L)' 'MLKVDIDGWLLTLEVTHSSPSRCRYCRCPEGREGSFESWLRTDPVSLLSAWEHAQIERLLGEAGE' A
#
# COMPACT_ATOMS: atom_id res chain seq x y z
N MET A 1 3.68 -2.96 9.77
CA MET A 1 3.84 -3.15 8.30
C MET A 1 2.76 -4.07 7.83
N LEU A 2 1.98 -3.64 6.84
CA LEU A 2 0.91 -4.41 6.24
C LEU A 2 1.34 -4.91 4.86
N LYS A 3 1.09 -6.18 4.57
CA LYS A 3 1.23 -6.74 3.22
C LYS A 3 -0.16 -6.94 2.63
N VAL A 4 -0.37 -6.41 1.43
CA VAL A 4 -1.67 -6.47 0.74
C VAL A 4 -1.43 -7.12 -0.62
N ASP A 5 -2.28 -8.07 -0.97
CA ASP A 5 -2.35 -8.68 -2.30
C ASP A 5 -3.65 -8.23 -2.97
N ILE A 6 -3.55 -7.63 -4.15
CA ILE A 6 -4.71 -7.12 -4.91
C ILE A 6 -4.48 -7.37 -6.38
N ASP A 7 -5.28 -8.23 -7.02
CA ASP A 7 -5.20 -8.46 -8.48
C ASP A 7 -3.77 -8.79 -8.96
N GLY A 8 -3.04 -9.58 -8.17
CA GLY A 8 -1.64 -9.94 -8.42
C GLY A 8 -0.62 -8.84 -8.14
N TRP A 9 -1.03 -7.69 -7.59
CA TRP A 9 -0.15 -6.69 -7.00
C TRP A 9 0.15 -7.01 -5.55
N LEU A 10 1.43 -7.11 -5.22
CA LEU A 10 1.90 -7.29 -3.85
C LEU A 10 2.44 -5.96 -3.32
N LEU A 11 1.74 -5.38 -2.35
CA LEU A 11 2.07 -4.10 -1.73
C LEU A 11 2.54 -4.31 -0.29
N THR A 12 3.62 -3.65 0.08
CA THR A 12 4.09 -3.56 1.47
C THR A 12 3.94 -2.12 1.94
N LEU A 13 2.94 -1.90 2.79
CA LEU A 13 2.58 -0.60 3.32
C LEU A 13 3.09 -0.44 4.76
N GLU A 14 3.65 0.73 5.03
CA GLU A 14 3.86 1.23 6.38
C GLU A 14 2.56 1.87 6.88
N VAL A 15 2.17 1.51 8.09
CA VAL A 15 0.90 1.91 8.69
C VAL A 15 1.23 2.63 9.98
N THR A 16 0.72 3.86 10.12
CA THR A 16 0.87 4.70 11.31
C THR A 16 -0.50 5.15 11.73
N HIS A 17 -0.83 5.02 13.02
CA HIS A 17 -2.11 5.50 13.55
C HIS A 17 -3.34 4.92 12.82
N SER A 18 -3.25 3.64 12.44
CA SER A 18 -4.27 2.89 11.72
C SER A 18 -4.55 3.31 10.27
N SER A 19 -3.70 4.13 9.65
CA SER A 19 -3.78 4.47 8.23
C SER A 19 -2.48 4.16 7.48
N PRO A 20 -2.55 3.73 6.21
CA PRO A 20 -1.36 3.48 5.38
C PRO A 20 -0.67 4.81 5.11
N SER A 21 0.51 5.00 5.71
CA SER A 21 1.23 6.28 5.66
C SER A 21 2.20 6.34 4.49
N ARG A 22 2.72 5.19 4.06
CA ARG A 22 3.76 5.10 3.03
C ARG A 22 3.80 3.71 2.43
N CYS A 23 3.99 3.60 1.11
CA CYS A 23 4.34 2.31 0.52
C CYS A 23 5.86 2.14 0.61
N ARG A 24 6.35 0.98 1.05
CA ARG A 24 7.79 0.68 1.02
C ARG A 24 8.21 -0.10 -0.21
N TYR A 25 7.31 -0.95 -0.69
CA TYR A 25 7.59 -1.87 -1.78
C TYR A 25 6.29 -2.26 -2.46
N CYS A 26 6.28 -2.31 -3.78
CA CYS A 26 5.22 -2.85 -4.59
C CYS A 26 5.80 -3.82 -5.63
N ARG A 27 5.09 -4.89 -5.95
CA ARG A 27 5.37 -5.75 -7.08
C ARG A 27 4.11 -5.87 -7.91
N CYS A 28 4.21 -5.62 -9.21
CA CYS A 28 3.11 -5.78 -10.14
C CYS A 28 2.95 -7.26 -10.54
N PRO A 29 1.79 -7.66 -11.09
CA PRO A 29 1.54 -9.03 -11.53
C PRO A 29 2.50 -9.51 -12.64
N GLU A 30 3.06 -8.59 -13.43
CA GLU A 30 4.10 -8.91 -14.43
C GLU A 30 5.48 -9.14 -13.79
N GLY A 31 5.60 -9.09 -12.46
CA GLY A 31 6.83 -9.30 -11.71
C GLY A 31 7.74 -8.09 -11.62
N ARG A 32 7.33 -6.91 -12.11
CA ARG A 32 8.11 -5.67 -11.91
C ARG A 32 7.99 -5.21 -10.47
N GLU A 33 9.12 -4.88 -9.87
CA GLU A 33 9.25 -4.49 -8.47
C GLU A 33 9.57 -3.00 -8.39
N GLY A 34 8.89 -2.28 -7.50
CA GLY A 34 9.12 -0.87 -7.20
C GLY A 34 9.33 -0.70 -5.70
N SER A 35 10.51 -0.25 -5.30
CA SER A 35 10.82 0.07 -3.91
C SER A 35 10.79 1.58 -3.70
N PHE A 36 10.66 2.02 -2.44
CA PHE A 36 10.75 3.44 -2.06
C PHE A 36 11.97 4.17 -2.66
N GLU A 37 13.12 3.50 -2.75
CA GLU A 37 14.36 4.03 -3.35
C GLU A 37 14.31 4.13 -4.88
N SER A 38 13.41 3.40 -5.53
CA SER A 38 13.28 3.32 -6.99
C SER A 38 12.22 4.28 -7.54
N TRP A 39 11.41 4.92 -6.70
CA TRP A 39 10.37 5.84 -7.17
C TRP A 39 10.94 7.22 -7.46
N LEU A 40 10.78 7.65 -8.71
CA LEU A 40 11.39 8.85 -9.26
C LEU A 40 10.87 10.18 -8.70
N ARG A 41 9.81 10.19 -7.85
CA ARG A 41 9.38 11.30 -6.96
C ARG A 41 7.94 11.19 -6.41
N THR A 42 7.18 10.16 -6.78
CA THR A 42 5.76 10.04 -6.39
C THR A 42 5.52 8.79 -5.56
N ASP A 43 5.06 8.98 -4.33
CA ASP A 43 4.61 7.89 -3.47
C ASP A 43 3.32 7.29 -4.04
N PRO A 44 3.23 5.97 -4.27
CA PRO A 44 2.05 5.35 -4.85
C PRO A 44 0.83 5.40 -3.93
N VAL A 45 1.00 5.60 -2.61
CA VAL A 45 -0.12 5.90 -1.70
C VAL A 45 -0.75 7.24 -2.03
N SER A 46 0.02 8.19 -2.57
CA SER A 46 -0.48 9.47 -3.06
C SER A 46 -1.27 9.35 -4.37
N LEU A 47 -1.23 8.20 -5.04
CA LEU A 47 -1.98 7.94 -6.28
C LEU A 47 -3.31 7.21 -6.03
N LEU A 48 -3.52 6.68 -4.81
CA LEU A 48 -4.76 6.02 -4.44
C LEU A 48 -5.91 7.04 -4.36
N SER A 49 -7.08 6.63 -4.83
CA SER A 49 -8.31 7.40 -4.68
C SER A 49 -8.78 7.41 -3.22
N ALA A 50 -9.57 8.41 -2.84
CA ALA A 50 -10.15 8.50 -1.49
C ALA A 50 -10.94 7.23 -1.09
N TRP A 51 -11.57 6.56 -2.06
CA TRP A 51 -12.26 5.29 -1.83
C TRP A 51 -11.29 4.15 -1.47
N GLU A 52 -10.14 4.06 -2.16
CA GLU A 52 -9.13 3.04 -1.89
C GLU A 52 -8.48 3.26 -0.51
N HIS A 53 -8.23 4.51 -0.12
CA HIS A 53 -7.80 4.85 1.24
C HIS A 53 -8.80 4.37 2.30
N ALA A 54 -10.09 4.68 2.12
CA ALA A 54 -11.12 4.28 3.08
C ALA A 54 -11.28 2.74 3.19
N GLN A 55 -11.10 1.99 2.10
CA GLN A 55 -11.10 0.53 2.16
C GLN A 55 -9.89 -0.02 2.93
N ILE A 56 -8.70 0.54 2.73
CA ILE A 56 -7.50 0.12 3.46
C ILE A 56 -7.64 0.43 4.96
N GLU A 57 -8.15 1.62 5.33
CA GLU A 57 -8.42 1.97 6.72
C GLU A 57 -9.43 1.01 7.38
N ARG A 58 -10.47 0.62 6.65
CA ARG A 58 -11.46 -0.35 7.16
C ARG A 58 -10.85 -1.74 7.38
N LEU A 59 -10.07 -2.25 6.43
CA LEU A 59 -9.38 -3.53 6.55
C LEU A 59 -8.36 -3.53 7.70
N LEU A 60 -7.72 -2.39 7.96
CA LEU A 60 -6.82 -2.21 9.09
C LEU A 60 -7.54 -2.17 10.44
N GLY A 61 -8.73 -1.57 10.50
CA GLY A 61 -9.57 -1.58 11.70
C GLY A 61 -10.08 -2.98 12.07
N GLU A 62 -10.35 -3.83 11.08
CA GLU A 62 -10.87 -5.20 11.30
C GLU A 62 -9.76 -6.20 11.68
N ALA A 63 -8.49 -5.92 11.33
CA ALA A 63 -7.34 -6.76 11.67
C ALA A 63 -6.79 -6.54 13.10
N GLY A 64 -7.43 -5.64 13.88
CA GLY A 64 -7.00 -5.23 15.22
C GLY A 64 -7.82 -5.81 16.38
N GLU A 65 -8.74 -6.75 16.15
CA GLU A 65 -9.56 -7.41 17.18
C GLU A 65 -9.28 -8.91 17.30
#